data_AF-A0A0R3PRP0-F1
#
_entry.id   AF-A0A0R3PRP0-F1
#
_cell.length_a   1.000
_cell.length_b   1.000
_cell.length_c   1.000
_cell.angle_alpha   90.00
_cell.angle_beta   90.00
_cell.angle_gamma   90.00
#
_symmetry.space_group_name_H-M   'P 1'
#
loop_
_entity.id
_entity.type
_entity.pdbx_description
1 polymer ?
#
loop_
_entity_poly.entity_id
_entity_poly.type
_entity_poly.pdbx_seq_one_letter_code
_entity_poly.pdbx_strand_id
1 'polypeptide(L)'
;MEIREAPGKGMGAFAVRDIPKGSFIAEYAGEIISNEEMNRRIAEITAHRNVEEKHYMMALDGQRIIDCKEKGNEGRIDTFGFLNHSCSPNCKVETVYVVVSKTKRPNGVSVKVGTF
;
A
#
# COMPACT_ATOMS: atom_id res chain seq x y z
N MET A 1 -15.58 1.05 -1.01
CA MET A 1 -15.20 2.47 -1.15
C MET A 1 -15.46 2.87 -2.58
N GLU A 2 -15.62 4.16 -2.84
CA GLU A 2 -15.72 4.74 -4.17
C GLU A 2 -14.69 5.87 -4.34
N ILE A 3 -14.25 6.11 -5.56
CA ILE A 3 -13.23 7.12 -5.84
C ILE A 3 -13.91 8.37 -6.39
N ARG A 4 -13.67 9.51 -5.74
CA ARG A 4 -14.25 10.81 -6.12
C ARG A 4 -13.21 11.91 -5.95
N GLU A 5 -13.46 13.07 -6.56
CA GLU A 5 -12.61 14.24 -6.35
C GLU A 5 -12.69 14.70 -4.88
N ALA A 6 -11.53 14.89 -4.26
CA ALA A 6 -11.35 15.42 -2.92
C ALA A 6 -10.74 16.83 -3.04
N PRO A 7 -11.45 17.89 -2.57
CA PRO A 7 -11.00 19.27 -2.71
C PRO A 7 -9.57 19.48 -2.22
N GLY A 8 -8.71 20.00 -3.10
CA GLY A 8 -7.30 20.30 -2.81
C GLY A 8 -6.37 19.08 -2.67
N LYS A 9 -6.85 17.85 -2.93
CA LYS A 9 -6.06 16.60 -2.81
C LYS A 9 -6.12 15.70 -4.07
N GLY A 10 -6.86 16.13 -5.10
CA GLY A 10 -7.13 15.32 -6.29
C GLY A 10 -8.11 14.20 -5.96
N MET A 11 -7.96 13.01 -6.55
CA MET A 11 -8.85 11.88 -6.26
C MET A 11 -8.65 11.31 -4.85
N GLY A 12 -9.74 10.92 -4.19
CA GLY A 12 -9.75 10.29 -2.87
C GLY A 12 -10.79 9.15 -2.76
N ALA A 13 -10.57 8.25 -1.80
CA ALA A 13 -11.48 7.15 -1.50
C ALA A 13 -12.51 7.53 -0.42
N PHE A 14 -13.78 7.27 -0.69
CA PHE A 14 -14.90 7.55 0.20
C PHE A 14 -15.63 6.26 0.57
N ALA A 15 -16.10 6.16 1.82
CA ALA A 15 -16.87 5.02 2.29
C ALA A 15 -18.28 5.06 1.69
N VAL A 16 -18.74 3.94 1.11
CA VAL A 16 -20.09 3.78 0.52
C VAL A 16 -21.09 3.14 1.51
N ARG A 17 -20.62 2.82 2.71
CA ARG A 17 -21.35 2.21 3.81
C ARG A 17 -20.56 2.44 5.10
N ASP A 18 -21.21 2.28 6.24
CA ASP A 18 -20.52 2.29 7.53
C ASP A 18 -19.44 1.22 7.58
N ILE A 19 -18.26 1.61 8.06
CA ILE A 19 -17.12 0.71 8.25
C ILE A 19 -16.90 0.56 9.76
N PRO A 20 -17.15 -0.64 10.33
CA PRO A 20 -16.92 -0.87 11.75
C PRO A 20 -15.47 -0.61 12.16
N LYS A 21 -15.27 -0.09 13.37
CA LYS A 21 -13.93 0.12 13.95
C LYS A 21 -13.14 -1.21 13.94
N GLY A 22 -11.90 -1.15 13.48
CA GLY A 22 -11.02 -2.32 13.38
C GLY A 22 -11.19 -3.16 12.11
N SER A 23 -12.08 -2.76 11.19
CA SER A 23 -12.20 -3.42 9.89
C SER A 23 -10.93 -3.23 9.04
N PHE A 24 -10.55 -4.27 8.32
CA PHE A 24 -9.58 -4.17 7.25
C PHE A 24 -10.13 -3.34 6.08
N ILE A 25 -9.33 -2.40 5.57
CA ILE A 25 -9.72 -1.47 4.50
C ILE A 25 -9.12 -1.89 3.16
N ALA A 26 -7.79 -1.93 3.10
CA ALA A 26 -7.00 -2.24 1.92
C ALA A 26 -5.59 -2.65 2.35
N GLU A 27 -4.91 -3.39 1.48
CA GLU A 27 -3.49 -3.72 1.64
C GLU A 27 -2.64 -2.60 1.03
N TYR A 28 -1.54 -2.27 1.69
CA TYR A 28 -0.45 -1.51 1.10
C TYR A 28 0.59 -2.53 0.62
N ALA A 29 0.52 -2.92 -0.64
CA ALA A 29 1.43 -3.89 -1.24
C ALA A 29 2.15 -3.25 -2.42
N GLY A 30 3.46 -3.47 -2.49
CA GLY A 30 4.32 -2.92 -3.53
C GLY A 30 5.70 -3.54 -3.46
N GLU A 31 6.61 -2.98 -4.25
CA GLU A 31 8.01 -3.39 -4.23
C GLU A 31 8.66 -2.92 -2.92
N ILE A 32 9.41 -3.81 -2.27
CA ILE A 32 10.23 -3.41 -1.12
C ILE A 32 11.57 -2.90 -1.63
N ILE A 33 11.82 -1.61 -1.46
CA ILE A 33 13.03 -0.93 -1.90
C ILE A 33 13.85 -0.39 -0.72
N SER A 34 15.14 -0.14 -0.95
CA SER A 34 16.02 0.49 0.02
C SER A 34 15.84 2.01 0.03
N ASN A 35 16.37 2.67 1.07
CA ASN A 35 16.45 4.13 1.12
C ASN A 35 17.26 4.72 -0.06
N GLU A 36 18.31 4.03 -0.51
CA GLU A 36 19.12 4.45 -1.66
C GLU A 36 18.29 4.45 -2.95
N GLU A 37 17.55 3.36 -3.17
CA GLU A 37 16.67 3.22 -4.34
C GLU A 37 15.50 4.21 -4.29
N MET A 38 14.92 4.46 -3.11
CA MET A 38 13.92 5.51 -2.91
C MET A 38 14.47 6.88 -3.33
N ASN A 39 15.68 7.24 -2.86
CA ASN A 39 16.31 8.52 -3.20
C ASN A 39 16.62 8.63 -4.69
N ARG A 40 17.09 7.54 -5.33
CA ARG A 40 17.32 7.49 -6.78
C ARG A 40 16.02 7.76 -7.55
N ARG A 41 14.92 7.07 -7.20
CA ARG A 41 13.60 7.24 -7.84
C ARG A 41 13.05 8.65 -7.67
N ILE A 42 13.16 9.24 -6.46
CA ILE A 42 12.74 10.62 -6.20
C ILE A 42 13.55 11.61 -7.04
N ALA A 43 14.87 11.41 -7.14
CA ALA A 43 15.74 12.27 -7.95
C ALA A 43 15.39 12.22 -9.44
N GLU A 44 15.09 11.04 -9.99
CA GLU A 44 14.67 10.87 -11.38
C GLU A 44 13.34 11.59 -11.66
N ILE A 45 12.32 11.40 -10.81
CA ILE A 45 11.01 12.07 -10.95
C ILE A 45 11.17 13.59 -10.92
N THR A 46 11.96 14.09 -9.96
CA THR A 46 12.23 15.53 -9.80
C THR A 46 12.95 16.10 -11.02
N ALA A 47 13.94 15.38 -11.55
CA ALA A 47 14.70 15.79 -12.74
C ALA A 47 13.82 15.88 -14.00
N HIS A 48 12.82 14.99 -14.12
CA HIS A 48 11.88 15.00 -15.25
C HIS A 48 10.73 16.01 -15.13
N ARG A 49 10.68 16.82 -14.06
CA ARG A 49 9.58 17.78 -13.76
C ARG A 49 8.19 17.13 -13.71
N ASN A 50 8.11 15.82 -13.50
CA ASN A 50 6.86 15.13 -13.23
C ASN A 50 6.44 15.32 -11.77
N VAL A 51 6.35 16.58 -11.32
CA VAL A 51 6.04 16.94 -9.92
C VAL A 51 4.61 16.49 -9.53
N GLU A 52 3.77 16.19 -10.52
CA GLU A 52 2.42 15.63 -10.32
C GLU A 52 2.41 14.10 -10.08
N GLU A 53 3.54 13.39 -10.22
CA GLU A 53 3.61 11.99 -9.82
C GLU A 53 3.46 11.88 -8.30
N LYS A 54 2.28 11.43 -7.87
CA LYS A 54 2.01 11.10 -6.47
C LYS A 54 3.02 10.05 -5.99
N HIS A 55 3.72 10.36 -4.91
CA HIS A 55 4.59 9.42 -4.24
C HIS A 55 3.77 8.41 -3.43
N TYR A 56 3.67 7.18 -3.92
CA TYR A 56 3.08 6.06 -3.18
C TYR A 56 4.18 5.25 -2.52
N MET A 57 4.98 5.92 -1.69
CA MET A 57 6.05 5.31 -0.91
C MET A 57 5.72 5.38 0.58
N MET A 58 5.87 4.26 1.28
CA MET A 58 5.64 4.17 2.72
C MET A 58 6.77 3.41 3.39
N ALA A 59 7.32 3.97 4.47
CA ALA A 59 8.30 3.27 5.27
C ALA A 59 7.66 2.03 5.93
N LEU A 60 8.22 0.86 5.66
CA LEU A 60 7.90 -0.38 6.38
C LEU A 60 8.66 -0.43 7.71
N ASP A 61 9.94 -0.04 7.68
CA ASP A 61 10.80 0.18 8.85
C ASP A 61 11.92 1.16 8.52
N GLY A 62 12.94 1.27 9.38
CA GLY A 62 14.05 2.21 9.21
C GLY A 62 14.94 1.95 7.98
N GLN A 63 14.82 0.81 7.32
CA GLN A 63 15.66 0.43 6.17
C GLN A 63 14.87 0.08 4.91
N ARG A 64 13.58 -0.26 5.06
CA ARG A 64 12.74 -0.78 3.99
C ARG A 64 11.59 0.16 3.72
N ILE A 65 11.37 0.46 2.44
CA ILE A 65 10.27 1.27 1.93
C ILE A 65 9.42 0.39 1.03
N ILE A 66 8.10 0.49 1.12
CA ILE A 66 7.19 -0.09 0.14
C ILE A 66 6.89 0.99 -0.91
N ASP A 67 7.23 0.72 -2.16
CA ASP A 67 6.90 1.56 -3.31
C ASP A 67 5.77 0.91 -4.13
N CYS A 68 4.61 1.57 -4.15
CA CYS A 68 3.42 1.14 -4.89
C CYS A 68 3.33 1.78 -6.29
N LYS A 69 4.42 2.33 -6.83
CA LYS A 69 4.43 2.96 -8.18
C LYS A 69 4.04 1.99 -9.30
N GLU A 70 4.36 0.70 -9.18
CA GLU A 70 3.99 -0.30 -10.18
C GLU A 70 2.70 -1.05 -9.80
N LYS A 71 1.68 -0.83 -10.63
CA LYS A 71 0.42 -1.57 -10.80
C LYS A 71 0.31 -2.84 -9.94
N GLY A 72 -0.58 -2.82 -8.95
CA GLY A 72 -1.26 -4.04 -8.55
C GLY A 72 -1.89 -4.72 -9.78
N ASN A 73 -2.00 -6.06 -9.74
CA ASN A 73 -2.57 -6.92 -10.79
C ASN A 73 -3.54 -6.20 -11.74
N GLU A 74 -3.18 -6.13 -13.02
CA GLU A 74 -4.09 -5.85 -14.14
C GLU A 74 -5.05 -4.64 -13.96
N GLY A 75 -4.48 -3.46 -13.69
CA GLY A 75 -5.22 -2.20 -13.88
C GLY A 75 -6.08 -1.76 -12.71
N ARG A 76 -5.84 -2.28 -11.50
CA ARG A 76 -6.32 -1.64 -10.28
C ARG A 76 -5.31 -0.59 -9.86
N ILE A 77 -5.64 0.68 -10.02
CA ILE A 77 -5.18 1.68 -9.05
C ILE A 77 -5.82 1.25 -7.73
N ASP A 78 -5.08 0.45 -6.99
CA ASP A 78 -5.44 -0.09 -5.69
C ASP A 78 -5.90 1.05 -4.79
N THR A 79 -7.00 0.81 -4.07
CA THR A 79 -7.72 1.85 -3.32
C THR A 79 -6.83 2.62 -2.34
N PHE A 80 -5.70 2.02 -1.98
CA PHE A 80 -4.63 2.64 -1.23
C PHE A 80 -4.11 3.95 -1.86
N GLY A 81 -3.90 4.01 -3.18
CA GLY A 81 -3.43 5.24 -3.86
C GLY A 81 -4.41 6.43 -3.77
N PHE A 82 -5.64 6.17 -3.33
CA PHE A 82 -6.66 7.19 -3.09
C PHE A 82 -6.92 7.45 -1.60
N LEU A 83 -6.19 6.80 -0.69
CA LEU A 83 -6.23 7.11 0.74
C LEU A 83 -5.38 8.35 1.00
N ASN A 84 -6.04 9.48 1.16
CA ASN A 84 -5.38 10.77 1.35
C ASN A 84 -4.79 10.94 2.76
N HIS A 85 -3.66 11.64 2.85
CA HIS A 85 -3.09 12.09 4.12
C HIS A 85 -4.03 13.05 4.88
N SER A 86 -4.05 12.95 6.21
CA SER A 86 -4.76 13.84 7.12
C SER A 86 -4.00 13.98 8.44
N CYS A 87 -3.90 15.20 8.97
CA CYS A 87 -3.37 15.45 10.32
C CYS A 87 -4.31 14.95 11.43
N SER A 88 -5.58 14.68 11.10
CA SER A 88 -6.55 14.02 11.97
C SER A 88 -7.07 12.76 11.25
N PRO A 89 -6.31 11.65 11.29
CA PRO A 89 -6.66 10.45 10.54
C PRO A 89 -7.78 9.67 11.23
N ASN A 90 -8.58 8.97 10.42
CA ASN A 90 -9.62 8.04 10.88
C ASN A 90 -9.28 6.56 10.61
N CYS A 91 -8.14 6.30 9.98
CA CYS A 91 -7.58 4.97 9.69
C CYS A 91 -6.13 4.92 10.18
N LYS A 92 -5.61 3.72 10.41
CA LYS A 92 -4.21 3.46 10.74
C LYS A 92 -3.65 2.36 9.85
N VAL A 93 -2.34 2.39 9.64
CA VAL A 93 -1.60 1.31 8.98
C VAL A 93 -1.14 0.33 10.06
N GLU A 94 -1.26 -0.95 9.78
CA GLU A 94 -0.81 -2.04 10.66
C GLU A 94 0.01 -3.03 9.82
N THR A 95 1.16 -3.47 10.33
CA THR A 95 1.97 -4.51 9.68
C THR A 95 1.41 -5.88 10.05
N VAL A 96 1.07 -6.69 9.04
CA VAL A 96 0.56 -8.06 9.22
C VAL A 96 1.48 -9.08 8.56
N TYR A 97 1.62 -10.25 9.19
CA TYR A 97 2.29 -11.40 8.59
C TYR A 97 1.26 -12.31 7.92
N VAL A 98 1.43 -12.56 6.62
CA VAL A 98 0.54 -13.45 5.86
C VAL A 98 1.21 -14.82 5.71
N VAL A 99 0.51 -15.89 6.13
CA VAL A 99 0.99 -17.26 5.97
C VAL A 99 0.58 -17.80 4.60
N VAL A 100 1.55 -17.95 3.70
CA VAL A 100 1.32 -18.43 2.33
C VAL A 100 1.86 -19.85 2.16
N SER A 101 1.14 -20.69 1.41
CA SER A 101 1.64 -22.03 1.09
C SER A 101 2.76 -21.99 0.07
N LYS A 102 3.92 -22.56 0.42
CA LYS A 102 5.06 -22.69 -0.52
C LYS A 102 4.79 -23.69 -1.65
N THR A 103 3.91 -24.66 -1.40
CA THR A 103 3.56 -25.74 -2.35
C THR A 103 2.09 -26.14 -2.19
N LYS A 104 1.54 -26.91 -3.15
CA LYS A 104 0.24 -27.56 -2.99
C LYS A 104 0.28 -28.53 -1.80
N ARG A 105 -0.68 -28.43 -0.88
CA ARG A 105 -0.79 -29.35 0.27
C ARG A 105 -1.87 -30.38 0.01
N PRO A 106 -1.59 -31.70 0.15
CA PRO A 106 -2.62 -32.72 0.11
C PRO A 106 -3.65 -32.54 1.23
N ASN A 107 -4.86 -33.05 1.02
CA ASN A 107 -5.88 -33.11 2.06
C ASN A 107 -5.38 -33.95 3.26
N GLY A 108 -5.71 -33.54 4.48
CA GLY A 108 -5.33 -34.24 5.70
C GLY A 108 -3.92 -33.97 6.22
N VAL A 109 -3.13 -33.12 5.56
CA VAL A 109 -1.78 -32.75 6.02
C VAL A 109 -1.82 -31.54 6.96
N SER A 110 -1.09 -31.64 8.07
CA SER A 110 -0.94 -30.55 9.06
C SER A 110 -0.32 -29.30 8.43
N VAL A 111 -0.93 -28.14 8.67
CA VAL A 111 -0.43 -26.82 8.28
C VAL A 111 0.53 -26.33 9.36
N LYS A 112 1.79 -26.13 9.00
CA LYS A 112 2.84 -25.62 9.91
C LYS A 112 3.45 -24.34 9.33
N VAL A 113 3.79 -23.40 10.20
CA VAL A 113 4.59 -22.22 9.89
C VAL A 113 5.86 -22.33 10.74
N GLY A 114 7.02 -22.07 10.14
CA GLY A 114 8.24 -21.88 10.92
C GLY A 114 8.20 -20.48 11.51
N THR A 115 8.10 -20.36 12.82
CA THR A 115 8.33 -19.11 13.53
C THR A 115 9.81 -19.02 13.89
N PHE A 116 10.39 -17.83 13.77
CA PHE A 116 11.69 -17.50 14.35
C PHE A 116 11.50 -17.19 15.83
#